data_AF-A0A8H7B5M1-F1
#
_entry.id   AF-A0A8H7B5M1-F1
#
_cell.length_a   1.000
_cell.length_b   1.000
_cell.length_c   1.000
_cell.angle_alpha   90.00
_cell.angle_beta   90.00
_cell.angle_gamma   90.00
#
_symmetry.space_group_name_H-M   'P 1'
#
loop_
_entity.id
_entity.type
_entity.pdbx_description
1 polymer ?
#
loop_
_entity_poly.entity_id
_entity_poly.type
_entity_poly.pdbx_seq_one_letter_code
_entity_poly.pdbx_strand_id
1 'polypeptide(L)' 'MPTQPDDLLMSLQSSLRNTLATFGAESTQYRNTKLMVDEYMAKLAMEGLSISSKEPQQDNPRVQRG' A
#
# COMPACT_ATOMS: atom_id res chain seq x y z
N MET A 1 -1.14 8.55 -14.25
CA MET A 1 0.16 7.97 -13.86
C MET A 1 -0.14 6.94 -12.78
N PRO A 2 0.34 5.68 -12.88
CA PRO A 2 0.23 4.73 -11.78
C PRO A 2 0.81 5.39 -10.53
N THR A 3 0.15 5.20 -9.39
CA THR A 3 0.66 5.78 -8.16
C THR A 3 1.91 4.99 -7.76
N GLN A 4 2.94 5.67 -7.23
CA GLN A 4 4.18 5.01 -6.79
C GLN A 4 3.99 3.74 -5.92
N PRO A 5 2.97 3.65 -5.03
CA PRO A 5 2.73 2.41 -4.29
C PRO A 5 2.27 1.23 -5.16
N ASP A 6 1.59 1.48 -6.27
CA ASP A 6 1.14 0.41 -7.18
C ASP A 6 2.33 -0.26 -7.89
N ASP A 7 3.32 0.53 -8.33
CA ASP A 7 4.51 0.03 -9.03
C ASP A 7 5.39 -0.83 -8.12
N LEU A 8 5.54 -0.43 -6.84
CA LEU A 8 6.27 -1.22 -5.85
C LEU A 8 5.52 -2.51 -5.50
N LEU A 9 4.19 -2.44 -5.29
CA LEU A 9 3.39 -3.63 -5.01
C LEU A 9 3.49 -4.66 -6.13
N MET A 10 3.37 -4.24 -7.39
CA MET A 10 3.51 -5.12 -8.55
C MET A 10 4.90 -5.78 -8.60
N SER A 11 5.95 -5.01 -8.30
CA SER A 11 7.33 -5.51 -8.26
C SER A 11 7.51 -6.57 -7.18
N LEU A 12 6.96 -6.35 -5.98
CA LEU A 12 7.03 -7.29 -4.86
C LEU A 12 6.23 -8.58 -5.15
N GLN A 13 5.04 -8.47 -5.74
CA GLN A 13 4.24 -9.63 -6.15
C GLN A 13 4.93 -10.46 -7.24
N SER A 14 5.57 -9.79 -8.22
CA SER A 14 6.38 -10.48 -9.24
C SER A 14 7.55 -11.23 -8.60
N SER A 15 8.27 -10.58 -7.67
CA SER A 15 9.35 -11.22 -6.89
C SER A 15 8.85 -12.45 -6.14
N LEU A 16 7.69 -12.37 -5.48
CA LEU A 16 7.08 -13.50 -4.76
C LEU A 16 6.77 -14.68 -5.69
N ARG A 17 6.24 -14.43 -6.89
CA ARG A 17 5.99 -15.48 -7.89
C ARG A 17 7.30 -16.13 -8.35
N ASN A 18 8.34 -15.33 -8.54
CA ASN A 18 9.65 -15.81 -8.98
C ASN A 18 10.33 -16.65 -7.89
N THR A 19 10.26 -16.25 -6.62
CA THR A 19 10.80 -17.03 -5.50
C THR A 19 10.01 -18.32 -5.29
N LEU A 20 8.68 -18.28 -5.45
CA LEU A 20 7.85 -19.49 -5.43
C LEU A 20 8.27 -20.48 -6.51
N ALA A 21 8.42 -20.02 -7.75
CA ALA A 21 8.80 -20.86 -8.88
C ALA A 21 10.23 -21.44 -8.74
N THR A 22 11.15 -20.68 -8.14
CA THR A 22 12.56 -21.08 -8.01
C THR A 22 12.82 -21.99 -6.81
N PHE A 23 12.25 -21.65 -5.65
CA PHE A 23 12.59 -22.29 -4.37
C PHE A 23 11.45 -23.09 -3.75
N GLY A 24 10.21 -22.89 -4.21
CA GLY A 24 9.03 -23.55 -3.65
C GLY A 24 8.47 -22.88 -2.39
N ALA A 25 7.23 -23.24 -2.04
CA ALA A 25 6.46 -22.62 -0.96
C ALA A 25 7.04 -22.85 0.46
N GLU A 26 7.80 -23.94 0.62
CA GLU A 26 8.41 -24.29 1.91
C GLU A 26 9.78 -23.63 2.14
N SER A 27 10.32 -22.96 1.12
CA SER A 27 11.61 -22.28 1.25
C SER A 27 11.54 -21.06 2.15
N THR A 28 12.62 -20.84 2.90
CA THR A 28 12.80 -19.64 3.71
C THR A 28 12.75 -18.37 2.84
N GLN A 29 13.28 -18.43 1.61
CA GLN A 29 13.27 -17.32 0.66
C GLN A 29 11.84 -16.92 0.30
N TYR A 30 11.00 -17.88 -0.10
CA TYR A 30 9.59 -17.60 -0.40
C TYR A 30 8.84 -17.05 0.81
N ARG A 31 9.01 -17.68 1.98
CA ARG A 31 8.34 -17.25 3.22
C ARG A 31 8.73 -15.82 3.61
N ASN A 32 10.01 -15.47 3.51
CA ASN A 32 10.49 -14.12 3.79
C ASN A 32 9.94 -13.09 2.79
N THR A 33 9.96 -13.41 1.49
CA THR A 33 9.37 -12.52 0.47
C THR A 33 7.87 -12.33 0.69
N LYS A 34 7.15 -13.40 1.07
CA LYS A 34 5.72 -13.35 1.37
C LYS A 34 5.43 -12.41 2.54
N LEU A 35 6.19 -12.50 3.63
CA LEU A 35 6.04 -11.63 4.79
C LEU A 35 6.24 -10.14 4.42
N MET A 36 7.22 -9.82 3.58
CA MET A 36 7.44 -8.44 3.11
C MET A 36 6.26 -7.91 2.27
N VAL A 37 5.70 -8.75 1.40
CA VAL A 37 4.51 -8.39 0.60
C VAL A 37 3.31 -8.15 1.52
N ASP A 38 3.06 -9.06 2.46
CA ASP A 38 1.95 -8.98 3.41
C ASP A 38 2.06 -7.71 4.29
N GLU A 39 3.26 -7.41 4.80
CA GLU A 39 3.53 -6.18 5.58
C GLU A 39 3.28 -4.92 4.75
N TYR A 40 3.72 -4.90 3.49
CA TYR A 40 3.51 -3.76 2.61
C TYR A 40 2.03 -3.53 2.30
N MET A 41 1.27 -4.59 2.01
CA MET A 41 -0.18 -4.49 1.81
C MET A 41 -0.91 -4.04 3.07
N ALA A 42 -0.50 -4.50 4.25
CA ALA A 42 -1.06 -4.04 5.52
C ALA A 42 -0.81 -2.54 5.73
N LYS A 43 0.39 -2.04 5.40
CA LYS A 43 0.72 -0.60 5.46
C LYS A 43 -0.17 0.21 4.51
N LEU A 44 -0.30 -0.21 3.25
CA LEU A 44 -1.18 0.45 2.29
C LEU A 44 -2.64 0.50 2.75
N ALA A 45 -3.14 -0.61 3.30
CA ALA A 45 -4.50 -0.66 3.84
C ALA A 45 -4.67 0.31 5.02
N MET A 46 -3.69 0.37 5.95
CA MET A 46 -3.69 1.32 7.06
C MET A 46 -3.64 2.78 6.60
N GLU A 47 -2.81 3.10 5.60
CA GLU A 47 -2.75 4.43 5.00
C GLU A 47 -4.08 4.82 4.33
N GLY A 48 -4.70 3.90 3.60
CA GLY A 48 -6.02 4.09 3.01
C GLY A 48 -7.11 4.37 4.05
N LEU A 49 -7.09 3.67 5.19
CA LEU A 49 -8.01 3.93 6.31
C LEU A 49 -7.74 5.29 6.99
N SER A 50 -6.47 5.70 7.10
CA SER A 50 -6.08 6.98 7.72
C SER A 50 -6.50 8.20 6.87
N ILE A 51 -6.53 8.04 5.54
CA ILE A 51 -7.00 9.08 4.61
C ILE A 51 -8.53 9.28 4.69
N SER A 52 -9.31 8.23 5.00
CA SER A 52 -10.77 8.33 5.14
C SER A 52 -11.23 9.13 6.37
N SER A 53 -10.34 9.45 7.32
CA SER A 53 -10.68 10.18 8.55
C SER A 53 -10.45 11.70 8.47
N LYS A 54 -10.09 12.25 7.30
CA LYS A 54 -9.95 13.70 7.11
C LYS A 54 -10.93 14.19 6.06
N GLU A 55 -12.19 14.31 6.46
CA GLU A 55 -13.11 15.22 5.79
C GLU A 55 -12.66 16.66 6.10
N PRO A 56 -12.37 17.51 5.10
CA PRO A 56 -12.09 18.92 5.34
C PRO A 56 -13.41 19.63 5.65
N GLN A 57 -13.62 19.98 6.92
CA GLN A 57 -14.63 20.96 7.30
C GLN A 57 -14.28 22.30 6.62
N GLN A 58 -14.92 22.56 5.48
CA GLN A 58 -14.99 23.88 4.86
C GLN A 58 -15.81 24.81 5.78
N ASP A 59 -15.16 25.35 6.81
CA ASP A 59 -15.68 26.54 7.49
C ASP A 59 -15.26 27.77 6.68
N ASN A 60 -16.17 28.25 5.85
CA ASN A 60 -16.05 29.52 5.14
C ASN A 60 -17.23 30.41 5.51
N PRO A 61 -17.10 31.32 6.49
CA PRO A 61 -17.88 32.52 6.53
C PRO A 61 -17.04 33.64 5.93
N ARG A 62 -17.18 33.80 4.62
CA ARG A 62 -16.82 35.03 3.92
C ARG A 62 -17.78 36.14 4.37
N VAL A 63 -17.50 36.81 5.48
CA VAL A 63 -18.21 38.04 5.87
C VAL A 63 -17.56 39.20 5.13
N GLN A 64 -18.21 39.62 4.04
CA GLN A 64 -17.87 40.80 3.25
C GLN A 64 -18.75 41.97 3.72
N ARG A 65 -18.10 43.06 4.14
CA ARG A 65 -18.52 44.47 4.24
C ARG A 65 -20.01 44.83 4.16
N GLY A 66 -20.46 45.56 5.17
CA GLY A 66 -21.48 46.62 5.11
C GLY A 66 -21.08 47.72 6.08
#